data_AF-A0A9C9KYD6-F1
#
_entry.id   AF-A0A9C9KYD6-F1
#
_cell.length_a   1.000
_cell.length_b   1.000
_cell.length_c   1.000
_cell.angle_alpha   90.00
_cell.angle_beta   90.00
_cell.angle_gamma   90.00
#
_symmetry.space_group_name_H-M   'P 1'
#
loop_
_entity.id
_entity.type
_entity.pdbx_description
1 polymer ?
#
loop_
_entity_poly.entity_id
_entity_poly.type
_entity_poly.pdbx_seq_one_letter_code
_entity_poly.pdbx_strand_id
1 'polypeptide(L)'
;MCFSFAAFGKKTGSCLEKANTQSEMNHCKGISFEKADAELNRVYKLIRKVYKNDKEFLSGLKKSQLIWIKLRDADMEMRFPSESEQYQYGSAFPMCHSVIEKTLTLQRIEYLKQWLEGIEEGDVCSRSIKQPYQIREAFGKI
;
A
#
# COMPACT_ATOMS: atom_id res chain seq x y z
N MET A 1 11.18 37.61 14.88
CA MET A 1 12.15 36.81 14.09
C MET A 1 11.37 35.68 13.43
N CYS A 2 11.04 35.80 12.14
CA CYS A 2 10.39 34.72 11.39
C CYS A 2 11.46 33.70 10.98
N PHE A 3 11.39 32.49 11.51
CA PHE A 3 12.11 31.35 10.96
C PHE A 3 11.34 30.84 9.75
N SER A 4 11.70 31.33 8.56
CA SER A 4 11.27 30.70 7.31
C SER A 4 11.98 29.35 7.19
N PHE A 5 11.22 28.27 7.38
CA PHE A 5 11.66 26.93 7.01
C PHE A 5 11.75 26.86 5.48
N ALA A 6 12.97 26.93 4.96
CA ALA A 6 13.24 26.44 3.61
C ALA A 6 13.10 24.92 3.61
N ALA A 7 11.92 24.41 3.25
CA ALA A 7 11.78 23.01 2.88
C ALA A 7 12.47 22.82 1.52
N PHE A 8 13.70 22.32 1.56
CA PHE A 8 14.37 21.73 0.40
C PHE A 8 13.58 20.49 -0.04
N GLY A 9 12.52 20.71 -0.82
CA GLY A 9 11.90 19.66 -1.61
C GLY A 9 12.92 19.19 -2.64
N LYS A 10 13.66 18.12 -2.34
CA LYS A 10 14.48 17.44 -3.35
C LYS A 10 13.52 16.99 -4.47
N LYS A 11 13.49 17.72 -5.58
CA LYS A 11 13.01 17.21 -6.87
C LYS A 11 13.93 16.06 -7.25
N THR A 12 13.59 14.86 -6.80
CA THR A 12 14.09 13.64 -7.42
C THR A 12 13.40 13.56 -8.76
N GLY A 13 14.13 13.80 -9.85
CA GLY A 13 13.56 13.71 -11.19
C GLY A 13 12.90 12.35 -11.35
N SER A 14 11.59 12.33 -11.59
CA SER A 14 10.85 11.07 -11.57
C SER A 14 11.32 10.21 -12.74
N CYS A 15 11.37 8.89 -12.59
CA CYS A 15 11.76 7.96 -13.67
C CYS A 15 11.01 8.27 -14.98
N LEU A 16 9.73 8.65 -14.87
CA LEU A 16 8.88 9.04 -15.99
C LEU A 16 9.33 10.31 -16.70
N GLU A 17 9.96 11.27 -16.00
CA GLU A 17 10.46 12.50 -16.62
C GLU A 17 11.63 12.22 -17.60
N LYS A 18 12.26 11.05 -17.50
CA LYS A 18 13.36 10.62 -18.36
C LYS A 18 12.95 9.54 -19.38
N ALA A 19 11.73 9.04 -19.29
CA ALA A 19 11.23 7.99 -20.18
C ALA A 19 10.81 8.61 -21.52
N ASN A 20 11.33 8.09 -22.62
CA ASN A 20 11.03 8.53 -23.98
C ASN A 20 10.30 7.46 -24.81
N THR A 21 10.30 6.20 -24.34
CA THR A 21 9.63 5.08 -24.99
C THR A 21 8.54 4.49 -24.11
N GLN A 22 7.55 3.82 -24.72
CA GLN A 22 6.51 3.11 -23.97
C GLN A 22 7.10 2.02 -23.07
N SER A 23 8.18 1.36 -23.49
CA SER A 23 8.88 0.37 -22.67
C SER A 23 9.48 0.99 -21.40
N GLU A 24 10.12 2.16 -21.51
CA GLU A 24 10.65 2.88 -20.34
C GLU A 24 9.53 3.36 -19.41
N MET A 25 8.42 3.86 -19.97
CA MET A 25 7.25 4.26 -19.18
C MET A 25 6.64 3.07 -18.43
N ASN A 26 6.50 1.92 -19.10
CA ASN A 26 6.06 0.65 -18.51
C ASN A 26 6.97 0.26 -17.33
N HIS A 27 8.29 0.29 -17.54
CA HIS A 27 9.28 -0.01 -16.51
C HIS A 27 9.19 0.94 -15.31
N CYS A 28 9.10 2.25 -15.56
CA CYS A 28 8.98 3.24 -14.48
C CYS A 28 7.71 3.07 -13.64
N LYS A 29 6.58 2.71 -14.25
CA LYS A 29 5.35 2.41 -13.50
C LYS A 29 5.45 1.09 -12.74
N GLY A 30 6.09 0.07 -13.30
CA GLY A 30 6.40 -1.18 -12.61
C GLY A 30 7.19 -0.94 -11.31
N ILE A 31 8.30 -0.20 -11.37
CA ILE A 31 9.07 0.19 -10.17
C ILE A 31 8.20 0.93 -9.16
N SER A 32 7.32 1.81 -9.64
CA SER A 32 6.45 2.56 -8.74
C SER A 32 5.42 1.67 -8.04
N PHE A 33 4.97 0.59 -8.67
CA PHE A 33 4.11 -0.41 -8.05
C PHE A 33 4.89 -1.25 -7.05
N GLU A 34 6.07 -1.74 -7.41
CA GLU A 34 6.95 -2.52 -6.51
C GLU A 34 7.25 -1.77 -5.21
N LYS A 35 7.47 -0.44 -5.27
CA LYS A 35 7.64 0.39 -4.08
C LYS A 35 6.41 0.41 -3.18
N ALA A 36 5.21 0.46 -3.77
CA ALA A 36 3.97 0.41 -3.00
C ALA A 36 3.75 -0.98 -2.39
N ASP A 37 4.06 -2.06 -3.12
CA ASP A 37 3.95 -3.41 -2.59
C ASP A 37 4.95 -3.67 -1.45
N ALA A 38 6.19 -3.17 -1.58
CA ALA A 38 7.18 -3.22 -0.51
C ALA A 38 6.70 -2.47 0.75
N GLU A 39 6.06 -1.32 0.57
CA GLU A 39 5.47 -0.55 1.67
C GLU A 39 4.29 -1.28 2.34
N LEU A 40 3.41 -1.91 1.56
CA LEU A 40 2.33 -2.76 2.09
C LEU A 40 2.89 -3.89 2.94
N ASN A 41 3.93 -4.56 2.45
CA ASN A 41 4.62 -5.61 3.20
C ASN A 41 5.29 -5.08 4.47
N ARG A 42 5.86 -3.87 4.44
CA ARG A 42 6.43 -3.21 5.62
C ARG A 42 5.35 -2.92 6.67
N VAL A 43 4.24 -2.31 6.27
CA VAL A 43 3.08 -2.00 7.14
C VAL A 43 2.51 -3.28 7.76
N TYR A 44 2.27 -4.31 6.96
CA TYR A 44 1.79 -5.61 7.43
C TYR A 44 2.72 -6.23 8.48
N LYS A 45 4.05 -6.20 8.24
CA LYS A 45 5.05 -6.69 9.20
C LYS A 45 5.05 -5.86 10.50
N LEU A 46 4.88 -4.55 10.43
CA LEU A 46 4.81 -3.69 11.62
C LEU A 46 3.58 -4.01 12.47
N ILE A 47 2.40 -4.16 11.84
CA ILE A 47 1.18 -4.57 12.55
C ILE A 47 1.43 -5.91 13.27
N ARG A 48 2.03 -6.88 12.59
CA ARG A 48 2.36 -8.17 13.22
C ARG A 48 3.28 -8.05 14.44
N LYS A 49 4.21 -7.10 14.43
CA LYS A 49 5.09 -6.84 15.59
C LYS A 49 4.34 -6.20 16.76
N VAL A 50 3.52 -5.19 16.49
CA VAL A 50 2.72 -4.46 17.49
C VAL A 50 1.67 -5.38 18.16
N TYR A 51 1.11 -6.30 17.38
CA TYR A 51 0.07 -7.24 17.82
C TYR A 51 0.60 -8.66 18.07
N LYS A 52 1.91 -8.83 18.28
CA LYS A 52 2.56 -10.16 18.39
C LYS A 52 1.92 -11.15 19.38
N ASN A 53 1.25 -10.63 20.41
CA ASN A 53 0.60 -11.44 21.45
C ASN A 53 -0.90 -11.72 21.18
N ASP A 54 -1.49 -11.06 20.18
CA ASP A 54 -2.91 -11.21 19.84
C ASP A 54 -3.08 -12.19 18.67
N LYS A 55 -3.10 -13.49 19.00
CA LYS A 55 -3.12 -14.56 18.00
C LYS A 55 -4.41 -14.56 17.16
N GLU A 56 -5.54 -14.19 17.77
CA GLU A 56 -6.84 -14.17 17.10
C GLU A 56 -6.87 -13.06 16.05
N PHE A 57 -6.48 -11.84 16.43
CA PHE A 57 -6.35 -10.74 15.47
C PHE A 57 -5.37 -11.08 14.35
N LEU A 58 -4.19 -11.62 14.66
CA LEU A 58 -3.19 -11.94 13.65
C LEU A 58 -3.67 -12.99 12.64
N SER A 59 -4.49 -13.96 13.07
CA SER A 59 -5.15 -14.92 12.20
C SER A 59 -6.15 -14.22 11.26
N GLY A 60 -6.98 -13.33 11.82
CA GLY A 60 -7.92 -12.50 11.06
C GLY A 60 -7.23 -11.59 10.04
N LEU A 61 -6.14 -10.92 10.44
CA LEU A 61 -5.32 -10.07 9.60
C LEU A 61 -4.76 -10.84 8.39
N LYS A 62 -4.20 -12.04 8.64
CA LYS A 62 -3.67 -12.90 7.56
C LYS A 62 -4.78 -13.30 6.59
N LYS A 63 -5.93 -13.74 7.10
CA LYS A 63 -7.09 -14.13 6.29
C LYS A 63 -7.60 -12.96 5.45
N SER A 64 -7.78 -11.79 6.07
CA SER A 64 -8.19 -10.55 5.39
C SER A 64 -7.23 -10.18 4.27
N GLN A 65 -5.91 -10.24 4.53
CA GLN A 65 -4.90 -9.90 3.54
C GLN A 65 -4.90 -10.86 2.34
N LEU A 66 -5.01 -12.17 2.57
CA LEU A 66 -5.08 -13.16 1.50
C LEU A 66 -6.33 -13.00 0.63
N ILE A 67 -7.48 -12.68 1.25
CA ILE A 67 -8.72 -12.41 0.52
C ILE A 67 -8.61 -11.11 -0.27
N TRP A 68 -7.99 -10.07 0.29
CA TRP A 68 -7.76 -8.81 -0.42
C TRP A 68 -6.89 -9.00 -1.67
N ILE A 69 -5.86 -9.86 -1.62
CA ILE A 69 -5.06 -10.19 -2.82
C ILE A 69 -5.96 -10.77 -3.91
N LYS A 70 -6.82 -11.75 -3.56
CA LYS A 70 -7.78 -12.33 -4.51
C LYS A 70 -8.76 -11.31 -5.08
N LEU A 71 -9.23 -10.38 -4.24
CA LEU A 71 -10.11 -9.29 -4.68
C LEU A 71 -9.39 -8.37 -5.67
N ARG A 72 -8.15 -7.97 -5.35
CA ARG A 72 -7.33 -7.14 -6.25
C ARG A 72 -7.14 -7.83 -7.59
N ASP A 73 -6.79 -9.11 -7.58
CA ASP A 73 -6.55 -9.88 -8.81
C ASP A 73 -7.85 -10.01 -9.62
N ALA A 74 -8.99 -10.29 -8.97
CA ALA A 74 -10.31 -10.30 -9.62
C ALA A 74 -10.73 -8.92 -10.17
N ASP A 75 -10.39 -7.83 -9.49
CA ASP A 75 -10.61 -6.46 -10.00
C ASP A 75 -9.77 -6.18 -11.25
N MET A 76 -8.56 -6.75 -11.34
CA MET A 76 -7.72 -6.63 -12.54
C MET A 76 -8.30 -7.44 -13.70
N GLU A 77 -8.71 -8.69 -13.47
CA GLU A 77 -9.40 -9.52 -14.46
C GLU A 77 -10.68 -8.86 -14.97
N MET A 78 -11.49 -8.28 -14.08
CA MET A 78 -12.70 -7.54 -14.46
C MET A 78 -12.37 -6.31 -15.34
N ARG A 79 -11.27 -5.61 -15.07
CA ARG A 79 -10.86 -4.42 -15.84
C ARG A 79 -10.24 -4.79 -17.19
N PHE A 80 -9.56 -5.92 -17.26
CA PHE A 80 -8.86 -6.42 -18.44
C PHE A 80 -9.36 -7.84 -18.77
N PRO A 81 -10.63 -8.02 -19.17
CA PRO A 81 -11.25 -9.34 -19.31
C PRO A 81 -10.73 -10.17 -20.50
N SER A 82 -9.91 -9.59 -21.38
CA SER A 82 -9.38 -10.31 -22.53
C SER A 82 -8.18 -11.16 -22.14
N GLU A 83 -8.21 -12.45 -22.47
CA GLU A 83 -7.03 -13.34 -22.33
C GLU A 83 -5.86 -12.94 -23.24
N SER A 84 -6.10 -12.10 -24.25
CA SER A 84 -5.09 -11.57 -25.17
C SER A 84 -4.79 -10.09 -24.88
N GLU A 85 -4.46 -9.80 -23.63
CA GLU A 85 -4.33 -8.45 -23.07
C GLU A 85 -3.48 -7.51 -23.94
N GLN A 86 -2.30 -7.95 -24.37
CA GLN A 86 -1.40 -7.10 -25.16
C GLN A 86 -1.92 -6.83 -26.58
N TYR A 87 -2.61 -7.79 -27.18
CA TYR A 87 -3.25 -7.61 -28.47
C TYR A 87 -4.44 -6.63 -28.36
N GLN A 88 -5.24 -6.77 -27.30
CA GLN A 88 -6.46 -6.00 -27.10
C GLN A 88 -6.20 -4.56 -26.59
N TYR A 89 -5.26 -4.40 -25.66
CA TYR A 89 -5.04 -3.14 -24.93
C TYR A 89 -3.74 -2.43 -25.35
N GLY A 90 -2.93 -3.07 -26.19
CA GLY A 90 -1.73 -2.48 -26.79
C GLY A 90 -0.58 -2.27 -25.82
N SER A 91 0.47 -1.61 -26.30
CA SER A 91 1.76 -1.46 -25.61
C SER A 91 1.72 -0.69 -24.29
N ALA A 92 0.64 0.06 -24.04
CA ALA A 92 0.41 0.78 -22.80
C ALA A 92 -0.15 -0.10 -21.66
N PHE A 93 -0.57 -1.33 -21.96
CA PHE A 93 -1.20 -2.22 -20.99
C PHE A 93 -0.37 -2.43 -19.71
N PRO A 94 0.95 -2.77 -19.76
CA PRO A 94 1.73 -2.98 -18.53
C PRO A 94 1.82 -1.73 -17.64
N MET A 95 1.87 -0.55 -18.26
CA MET A 95 1.84 0.73 -17.54
C MET A 95 0.51 0.91 -16.81
N CYS A 96 -0.61 0.72 -17.51
CA CYS A 96 -1.95 0.84 -16.94
C CYS A 96 -2.18 -0.18 -15.82
N HIS A 97 -1.78 -1.43 -16.03
CA HIS A 97 -1.84 -2.50 -15.05
C HIS A 97 -1.13 -2.09 -13.75
N SER A 98 0.14 -1.68 -13.86
CA SER A 98 0.96 -1.23 -12.73
C SER A 98 0.37 -0.02 -12.00
N VAL A 99 -0.24 0.93 -12.73
CA VAL A 99 -0.88 2.11 -12.13
C VAL A 99 -2.08 1.73 -11.28
N ILE A 100 -2.90 0.79 -11.75
CA ILE A 100 -4.11 0.35 -11.04
C ILE A 100 -3.71 -0.48 -9.81
N GLU A 101 -2.81 -1.47 -9.97
CA GLU A 101 -2.33 -2.28 -8.84
C GLU A 101 -1.71 -1.42 -7.75
N LYS A 102 -0.91 -0.41 -8.12
CA LYS A 102 -0.36 0.56 -7.18
C LYS A 102 -1.48 1.28 -6.42
N THR A 103 -2.51 1.74 -7.12
CA THR A 103 -3.63 2.47 -6.51
C THR A 103 -4.34 1.61 -5.47
N LEU A 104 -4.70 0.38 -5.83
CA LEU A 104 -5.36 -0.58 -4.92
C LEU A 104 -4.47 -0.92 -3.72
N THR A 105 -3.16 -1.03 -3.95
CA THR A 105 -2.16 -1.29 -2.90
C THR A 105 -2.05 -0.12 -1.92
N LEU A 106 -2.03 1.12 -2.41
CA LEU A 106 -2.03 2.31 -1.55
C LEU A 106 -3.31 2.43 -0.72
N GLN A 107 -4.46 2.11 -1.29
CA GLN A 107 -5.72 2.07 -0.54
C GLN A 107 -5.68 1.02 0.57
N ARG A 108 -5.10 -0.15 0.31
CA ARG A 108 -4.92 -1.18 1.33
C ARG A 108 -3.96 -0.77 2.43
N ILE A 109 -2.86 -0.10 2.08
CA ILE A 109 -1.94 0.50 3.06
C ILE A 109 -2.70 1.45 3.98
N GLU A 110 -3.48 2.37 3.41
CA GLU A 110 -4.23 3.35 4.18
C GLU A 110 -5.25 2.70 5.12
N TYR A 111 -5.97 1.69 4.64
CA TYR A 111 -6.86 0.90 5.48
C TYR A 111 -6.12 0.24 6.65
N LEU A 112 -4.95 -0.35 6.40
CA LEU A 112 -4.17 -1.06 7.42
C LEU A 112 -3.50 -0.14 8.45
N LYS A 113 -3.21 1.11 8.09
CA LYS A 113 -2.55 2.07 9.01
C LYS A 113 -3.36 2.37 10.26
N GLN A 114 -4.67 2.19 10.24
CA GLN A 114 -5.53 2.39 11.41
C GLN A 114 -5.04 1.54 12.62
N TRP A 115 -4.50 0.35 12.37
CA TRP A 115 -3.90 -0.49 13.42
C TRP A 115 -2.53 -0.02 13.92
N LEU A 116 -1.89 0.92 13.24
CA LEU A 116 -0.62 1.56 13.62
C LEU A 116 -0.79 2.99 14.14
N GLU A 117 -1.95 3.60 13.94
CA GLU A 117 -2.31 4.92 14.47
C GLU A 117 -3.03 4.78 15.81
N GLY A 118 -3.94 3.81 15.90
CA GLY A 118 -4.82 3.61 17.03
C GLY A 118 -6.05 4.52 16.99
N ILE A 119 -6.99 4.28 17.90
CA ILE A 119 -8.24 5.03 18.01
C ILE A 119 -8.52 5.36 19.46
N GLU A 120 -9.06 6.54 19.75
CA GLU A 120 -9.41 6.97 21.11
C GLU A 120 -10.51 6.08 21.72
N GLU A 121 -10.60 6.05 23.05
CA GLU A 121 -11.65 5.31 23.75
C GLU A 121 -13.04 5.86 23.40
N GLY A 122 -14.02 4.98 23.22
CA GLY A 122 -15.42 5.34 22.96
C GLY A 122 -15.98 4.87 21.62
N ASP A 123 -15.15 4.52 20.64
CA ASP A 123 -15.62 3.87 19.41
C ASP A 123 -15.71 2.34 19.58
N VAL A 124 -16.91 1.86 19.86
CA VAL A 124 -17.22 0.44 20.09
C VAL A 124 -17.06 -0.40 18.81
N CYS A 125 -17.08 0.22 17.63
CA CYS A 125 -16.93 -0.47 16.35
C CYS A 125 -15.47 -0.80 16.01
N SER A 126 -14.50 -0.14 16.65
CA SER A 126 -13.08 -0.29 16.31
C SER A 126 -12.38 -1.50 16.94
N ARG A 127 -13.02 -2.16 17.92
CA ARG A 127 -12.69 -3.45 18.56
C ARG A 127 -11.21 -3.85 18.60
N SER A 128 -10.67 -4.37 17.49
CA SER A 128 -9.28 -4.88 17.41
C SER A 128 -8.20 -3.78 17.38
N ILE A 129 -8.57 -2.53 17.13
CA ILE A 129 -7.63 -1.41 17.06
C ILE A 129 -7.29 -0.96 18.49
N LYS A 130 -6.00 -0.94 18.82
CA LYS A 130 -5.50 -0.46 20.11
C LYS A 130 -5.60 1.05 20.25
N GLN A 131 -5.54 1.52 21.49
CA GLN A 131 -5.41 2.94 21.80
C GLN A 131 -4.05 3.50 21.34
N PRO A 132 -3.95 4.79 20.94
CA PRO A 132 -2.70 5.37 20.48
C PRO A 132 -1.53 5.23 21.47
N TYR A 133 -1.79 5.27 22.78
CA TYR A 133 -0.75 5.08 23.80
C TYR A 133 -0.19 3.65 23.81
N GLN A 134 -1.03 2.63 23.62
CA GLN A 134 -0.61 1.22 23.57
C GLN A 134 0.23 0.95 22.31
N ILE A 135 -0.09 1.64 21.21
CA ILE A 135 0.69 1.58 19.99
C ILE A 135 2.08 2.22 20.19
N ARG A 136 2.14 3.43 20.77
CA ARG A 136 3.41 4.09 21.10
C ARG A 136 4.27 3.25 22.03
N GLU A 137 3.68 2.66 23.06
CA GLU A 137 4.37 1.75 23.97
C GLU A 137 4.91 0.51 23.25
N ALA A 138 4.14 -0.08 22.33
CA ALA A 138 4.60 -1.21 21.53
C ALA A 138 5.78 -0.84 20.63
N PHE A 139 5.76 0.34 20.00
CA PHE A 139 6.89 0.84 19.21
C PHE A 139 8.14 1.08 20.03
N GLY A 140 8.03 1.54 21.29
CA GLY A 140 9.18 1.70 22.19
C GLY A 140 9.85 0.39 22.61
N LYS A 141 9.20 -0.75 22.36
CA LYS A 141 9.70 -2.11 22.70
C LYS A 141 10.16 -2.90 21.47
N ILE A 142 10.07 -2.33 20.27
CA ILE A 142 10.45 -2.95 18.99
C ILE A 142 11.78 -2.37 18.52
#